data_AF-A0A963D1U5-F1
#
_entry.id   AF-A0A963D1U5-F1
#
_cell.length_a   1.000
_cell.length_b   1.000
_cell.length_c   1.000
_cell.angle_alpha   90.00
_cell.angle_beta   90.00
_cell.angle_gamma   90.00
#
_symmetry.space_group_name_H-M   'P 1'
#
loop_
_entity.id
_entity.type
_entity.pdbx_description
1 polymer ?
#
loop_
_entity_poly.entity_id
_entity_poly.type
_entity_poly.pdbx_seq_one_letter_code
_entity_poly.pdbx_strand_id
1 'polypeptide(L)'
;MSTPAPRRHRRRRVFVDGQLQGRLAAALVLLEAGLLVLACVYLYHAFGQIIDESLYVIHAADRTPLLPRLGAAFGRTLLVCALVNTVALLVAHAIWSSHVRAVLAALRQRLDRVRARDLRPDTTATAHMPAHRLLTVTEQWIASERQRLAAAREAAVRLTSAPPPGNTDVPELLDAAHRALRRGRRADRT
;
A
#
# COMPACT_ATOMS: atom_id res chain seq x y z
N MET A 1 -1.96 -47.35 10.07
CA MET A 1 -2.84 -46.42 9.32
C MET A 1 -2.55 -45.01 9.82
N SER A 2 -1.73 -44.25 9.10
CA SER A 2 -1.28 -42.92 9.53
C SER A 2 -2.20 -41.86 8.94
N THR A 3 -2.98 -41.20 9.80
CA THR A 3 -3.91 -40.13 9.39
C THR A 3 -3.10 -38.93 8.89
N PRO A 4 -3.27 -38.47 7.65
CA PRO A 4 -2.53 -37.33 7.13
C PRO A 4 -2.93 -36.05 7.88
N ALA A 5 -1.92 -35.32 8.38
CA ALA A 5 -2.14 -34.09 9.11
C ALA A 5 -2.86 -33.04 8.26
N PRO A 6 -3.83 -32.28 8.81
CA PRO A 6 -4.59 -31.29 8.06
C PRO A 6 -3.67 -30.17 7.57
N ARG A 7 -3.66 -29.96 6.25
CA ARG A 7 -2.94 -28.85 5.60
C ARG A 7 -3.51 -27.52 6.08
N ARG A 8 -2.83 -26.86 7.03
CA ARG A 8 -3.16 -25.50 7.48
C ARG A 8 -3.18 -24.56 6.28
N HIS A 9 -4.38 -24.12 5.88
CA HIS A 9 -4.55 -23.07 4.89
C HIS A 9 -3.89 -21.78 5.39
N ARG A 10 -2.74 -21.43 4.81
CA ARG A 10 -2.02 -20.20 5.11
C ARG A 10 -2.75 -19.04 4.43
N ARG A 11 -3.61 -18.34 5.18
CA ARG A 11 -4.32 -17.14 4.73
C ARG A 11 -3.30 -16.10 4.25
N ARG A 12 -3.17 -15.91 2.93
CA ARG A 12 -2.39 -14.81 2.35
C ARG A 12 -3.07 -13.50 2.73
N ARG A 13 -2.47 -12.74 3.63
CA ARG A 13 -2.89 -11.36 3.91
C ARG A 13 -2.20 -10.49 2.87
N VAL A 14 -2.97 -9.95 1.94
CA VAL A 14 -2.49 -8.89 1.04
C VAL A 14 -2.49 -7.61 1.86
N PHE A 15 -1.30 -7.08 2.15
CA PHE A 15 -1.15 -5.81 2.86
C PHE A 15 -1.29 -4.69 1.84
N VAL A 16 -2.53 -4.29 1.57
CA VAL A 16 -2.82 -3.07 0.80
C VAL A 16 -2.93 -1.93 1.79
N ASP A 17 -2.25 -0.81 1.51
CA ASP A 17 -2.38 0.41 2.30
C ASP A 17 -3.75 1.04 2.04
N GLY A 18 -4.73 0.66 2.86
CA GLY A 18 -6.11 1.13 2.74
C GLY A 18 -6.25 2.64 2.94
N GLN A 19 -5.32 3.29 3.65
CA GLN A 19 -5.39 4.74 3.88
C GLN A 19 -5.04 5.50 2.61
N LEU A 20 -3.98 5.09 1.91
CA LEU A 20 -3.59 5.71 0.64
C LEU A 20 -4.61 5.40 -0.45
N GLN A 21 -5.05 4.15 -0.56
CA GLN A 21 -6.07 3.75 -1.53
C GLN A 21 -7.39 4.50 -1.30
N GLY A 22 -7.81 4.64 -0.04
CA GLY A 22 -9.03 5.38 0.32
C GLY A 22 -8.95 6.85 -0.06
N ARG A 23 -7.82 7.52 0.19
CA ARG A 23 -7.62 8.94 -0.19
C ARG A 23 -7.60 9.15 -1.70
N LEU A 24 -6.93 8.28 -2.45
CA LEU A 24 -6.91 8.34 -3.91
C LEU A 24 -8.30 8.09 -4.51
N ALA A 25 -9.03 7.10 -3.99
CA ALA A 25 -10.40 6.82 -4.43
C ALA A 25 -11.34 7.99 -4.11
N ALA A 26 -11.25 8.56 -2.91
CA ALA A 26 -12.05 9.73 -2.54
C ALA A 26 -11.74 10.94 -3.44
N ALA A 27 -10.47 11.21 -3.72
CA ALA A 27 -10.08 12.30 -4.62
C ALA A 27 -10.60 12.08 -6.05
N LEU A 28 -10.55 10.84 -6.55
CA LEU A 28 -11.09 10.49 -7.88
C LEU A 28 -12.61 10.69 -7.93
N VAL A 29 -13.34 10.23 -6.90
CA VAL A 29 -14.79 10.41 -6.81
C VAL A 29 -15.17 11.89 -6.74
N LEU A 30 -14.45 12.69 -5.95
CA LEU A 30 -14.68 14.14 -5.87
C LEU A 30 -14.41 14.83 -7.21
N LEU A 31 -13.35 14.42 -7.91
CA LEU A 31 -13.04 14.92 -9.25
C LEU A 31 -14.13 14.56 -10.25
N GLU A 32 -14.60 13.31 -10.23
CA GLU A 32 -15.67 12.83 -11.12
C GLU A 32 -16.99 13.56 -10.86
N ALA A 33 -17.35 13.75 -9.59
CA ALA A 33 -18.52 14.56 -9.22
C ALA A 33 -18.39 16.01 -9.70
N GLY A 34 -17.22 16.63 -9.56
CA GLY A 34 -16.95 17.98 -10.06
C GLY A 34 -17.07 18.07 -11.57
N LEU A 35 -16.52 17.10 -12.31
CA LEU A 35 -16.61 17.03 -13.77
C LEU A 35 -18.05 16.84 -14.24
N LEU A 36 -18.83 16.00 -13.54
CA LEU A 36 -20.23 15.78 -13.84
C LEU A 36 -21.04 17.07 -13.66
N VAL A 37 -20.86 17.77 -12.54
CA VAL A 37 -21.54 19.04 -12.27
C VAL A 37 -21.16 20.07 -13.34
N LEU A 38 -19.87 20.21 -13.67
CA LEU A 38 -19.41 21.14 -14.69
C LEU A 38 -19.98 20.81 -16.09
N ALA A 39 -20.02 19.52 -16.45
CA ALA A 39 -20.61 19.06 -17.70
C ALA A 39 -22.11 19.36 -17.78
N CYS A 40 -22.85 19.15 -16.69
CA CYS A 40 -24.27 19.50 -16.60
C CYS A 40 -24.49 21.00 -16.78
N VAL A 41 -23.69 21.85 -16.12
CA VAL A 41 -23.77 23.31 -16.26
C VAL A 41 -23.47 23.73 -17.70
N TYR A 42 -22.41 23.20 -18.31
CA TYR A 42 -22.08 23.47 -19.71
C TYR A 42 -23.21 23.07 -20.66
N LEU A 43 -23.74 21.86 -20.50
CA LEU A 43 -24.78 21.32 -21.37
C LEU A 43 -26.09 22.11 -21.23
N TYR A 44 -26.42 22.56 -20.01
CA TYR A 44 -27.55 23.45 -19.76
C TYR A 44 -27.44 24.74 -20.58
N HIS A 45 -26.28 25.40 -20.55
CA HIS A 45 -26.04 26.60 -21.34
C HIS A 45 -26.05 26.32 -22.85
N ALA A 46 -25.40 25.25 -23.30
CA ALA A 46 -25.34 24.88 -24.71
C ALA A 46 -26.72 24.55 -25.28
N PHE A 47 -27.56 23.83 -24.52
CA PHE A 47 -28.92 23.52 -24.93
C PHE A 47 -29.82 24.76 -24.89
N GLY A 48 -29.66 25.65 -23.92
CA GLY A 48 -30.34 26.94 -23.90
C GLY A 48 -30.10 27.72 -25.19
N GLN A 49 -28.84 27.86 -25.60
CA GLN A 49 -28.47 28.52 -26.86
C GLN A 49 -29.10 27.85 -28.10
N ILE A 50 -29.05 26.52 -28.17
CA ILE A 50 -29.64 25.78 -29.31
C ILE A 50 -31.17 25.96 -29.36
N ILE A 51 -31.84 25.97 -28.20
CA ILE A 51 -33.29 26.17 -28.12
C ILE A 51 -33.66 27.60 -28.53
N ASP A 52 -32.95 28.60 -28.02
CA ASP A 52 -33.18 30.00 -28.36
C ASP A 52 -33.02 30.23 -29.88
N GLU A 53 -31.93 29.74 -30.47
CA GLU A 53 -31.73 29.79 -31.93
C GLU A 53 -32.87 29.12 -32.69
N SER A 54 -33.36 27.97 -32.20
CA SER A 54 -34.43 27.23 -32.87
C SER A 54 -35.79 27.93 -32.81
N LEU A 55 -36.08 28.66 -31.73
CA LEU A 55 -37.31 29.44 -31.59
C LEU A 55 -37.37 30.59 -32.61
N TYR A 56 -36.23 31.24 -32.88
CA TYR A 56 -36.13 32.27 -33.92
C TYR A 56 -36.29 31.68 -35.33
N VAL A 57 -35.76 30.48 -35.59
CA VAL A 57 -35.79 29.84 -36.92
C VAL A 57 -37.17 29.29 -37.30
N ILE A 58 -38.09 29.04 -36.37
CA ILE A 58 -39.47 28.60 -36.72
C ILE A 58 -40.20 29.63 -37.62
N HIS A 59 -39.75 30.89 -37.63
CA HIS A 59 -40.25 31.94 -38.51
C HIS A 59 -39.57 31.97 -39.90
N ALA A 60 -38.50 31.20 -40.11
CA ALA A 60 -37.77 31.09 -41.37
C ALA A 60 -37.99 29.69 -42.00
N ALA A 61 -38.12 29.63 -43.34
CA ALA A 61 -38.56 28.42 -44.05
C ALA A 61 -37.55 27.24 -44.03
N ASP A 62 -36.29 27.47 -43.68
CA ASP A 62 -35.24 26.44 -43.65
C ASP A 62 -35.05 25.85 -42.24
N ARG A 63 -35.63 24.67 -42.00
CA ARG A 63 -35.47 23.94 -40.74
C ARG A 63 -34.30 22.97 -40.80
N THR A 64 -33.17 23.33 -40.20
CA THR A 64 -32.16 22.33 -39.80
C THR A 64 -32.71 21.42 -38.69
N PRO A 65 -32.51 20.09 -38.76
CA PRO A 65 -32.96 19.17 -37.71
C PRO A 65 -32.23 19.44 -36.38
N LEU A 66 -32.97 19.59 -35.28
CA LEU A 66 -32.44 19.90 -33.94
C LEU A 66 -31.66 18.73 -33.31
N LEU A 67 -32.11 17.51 -33.57
CA LEU A 67 -31.57 16.29 -32.97
C LEU A 67 -30.06 16.11 -33.21
N PRO A 68 -29.52 16.23 -34.43
CA PRO A 68 -28.08 16.10 -34.66
C PRO A 68 -27.25 17.22 -34.00
N ARG A 69 -27.79 18.44 -33.84
CA ARG A 69 -27.09 19.52 -33.12
C ARG A 69 -26.96 19.20 -31.62
N LEU A 70 -28.05 18.77 -30.99
CA LEU A 70 -28.03 18.32 -29.59
C LEU A 70 -27.11 17.12 -29.39
N GLY A 71 -27.18 16.14 -30.30
CA GLY A 71 -26.32 14.95 -30.29
C GLY A 71 -24.84 15.31 -30.40
N ALA A 72 -24.48 16.26 -31.27
CA ALA A 72 -23.10 16.73 -31.42
C ALA A 72 -22.58 17.45 -30.17
N ALA A 73 -23.40 18.31 -29.54
CA ALA A 73 -23.04 18.99 -28.30
C ALA A 73 -22.85 17.99 -27.15
N PHE A 74 -23.77 17.04 -27.00
CA PHE A 74 -23.68 15.98 -26.00
C PHE A 74 -22.45 15.08 -26.23
N GLY A 75 -22.24 14.62 -27.45
CA GLY A 75 -21.10 13.77 -27.82
C GLY A 75 -19.75 14.47 -27.58
N ARG A 76 -19.63 15.76 -27.91
CA ARG A 76 -18.42 16.55 -27.62
C ARG A 76 -18.18 16.67 -26.13
N THR A 77 -19.23 16.92 -25.34
CA THR A 77 -19.15 17.03 -23.88
C THR A 77 -18.69 15.71 -23.27
N LEU A 78 -19.30 14.60 -23.66
CA LEU A 78 -18.91 13.26 -23.21
C LEU A 78 -17.45 12.93 -23.57
N LEU A 79 -17.01 13.26 -24.79
CA LEU A 79 -15.65 13.02 -25.22
C LEU A 79 -14.64 13.76 -24.33
N VAL A 80 -14.90 15.04 -24.05
CA VAL A 80 -14.05 15.85 -23.16
C VAL A 80 -14.04 15.26 -21.75
N CYS A 81 -15.20 14.90 -21.19
CA CYS A 81 -15.27 14.26 -19.86
C CYS A 81 -14.47 12.95 -19.82
N ALA A 82 -14.59 12.11 -20.83
CA ALA A 82 -13.87 10.85 -20.93
C ALA A 82 -12.35 11.05 -21.02
N LEU A 83 -11.90 12.04 -21.80
CA LEU A 83 -10.49 12.41 -21.89
C LEU A 83 -9.94 12.88 -20.54
N VAL A 84 -10.63 13.80 -19.87
CA VAL A 84 -10.19 14.30 -18.56
C VAL A 84 -10.14 13.18 -17.52
N ASN A 85 -11.14 12.30 -17.50
CA ASN A 85 -11.15 11.17 -16.57
C ASN A 85 -10.00 10.18 -16.85
N THR A 86 -9.70 9.94 -18.13
CA THR A 86 -8.56 9.09 -18.53
C THR A 86 -7.24 9.69 -18.07
N VAL A 87 -7.04 11.00 -18.25
CA VAL A 87 -5.84 11.70 -17.76
C VAL A 87 -5.73 11.60 -16.23
N ALA A 88 -6.85 11.80 -15.51
CA ALA A 88 -6.87 11.68 -14.06
C ALA A 88 -6.47 10.27 -13.57
N LEU A 89 -6.97 9.23 -14.24
CA LEU A 89 -6.60 7.84 -13.96
C LEU A 89 -5.11 7.58 -14.22
N LEU A 90 -4.54 8.13 -15.30
CA LEU A 90 -3.11 8.02 -15.60
C LEU A 90 -2.26 8.70 -14.52
N VAL A 91 -2.65 9.90 -14.08
CA VAL A 91 -1.96 10.61 -12.99
C VAL A 91 -2.04 9.82 -11.68
N ALA A 92 -3.22 9.30 -11.33
CA ALA A 92 -3.40 8.46 -10.14
C ALA A 92 -2.51 7.22 -10.20
N HIS A 93 -2.41 6.56 -11.36
CA HIS A 93 -1.52 5.42 -11.57
C HIS A 93 -0.04 5.80 -11.44
N ALA A 94 0.37 6.95 -11.99
CA ALA A 94 1.75 7.44 -11.89
C ALA A 94 2.14 7.72 -10.43
N ILE A 95 1.28 8.41 -9.67
CA ILE A 95 1.49 8.69 -8.24
C ILE A 95 1.59 7.38 -7.45
N TRP A 96 0.64 6.47 -7.67
CA TRP A 96 0.61 5.17 -6.99
C TRP A 96 1.87 4.34 -7.26
N SER A 97 2.25 4.20 -8.53
CA SER A 97 3.44 3.42 -8.91
C SER A 97 4.73 4.02 -8.37
N SER A 98 4.83 5.35 -8.29
CA SER A 98 5.96 6.04 -7.66
C SER A 98 6.04 5.70 -6.16
N HIS A 99 4.91 5.81 -5.46
CA HIS A 99 4.83 5.51 -4.03
C HIS A 99 5.18 4.03 -3.73
N VAL A 100 4.61 3.09 -4.48
CA VAL A 100 4.90 1.66 -4.32
C VAL A 100 6.37 1.36 -4.58
N ARG A 101 6.97 1.97 -5.61
CA ARG A 101 8.41 1.81 -5.88
C ARG A 101 9.27 2.32 -4.73
N ALA A 102 8.94 3.48 -4.15
CA ALA A 102 9.66 4.03 -3.00
C ALA A 102 9.60 3.10 -1.79
N VAL A 103 8.42 2.56 -1.47
CA VAL A 103 8.23 1.61 -0.37
C VAL A 103 8.99 0.30 -0.61
N LEU A 104 8.91 -0.25 -1.82
CA LEU A 104 9.63 -1.48 -2.19
C LEU A 104 11.15 -1.28 -2.15
N ALA A 105 11.64 -0.12 -2.59
CA ALA A 105 13.06 0.22 -2.50
C ALA A 105 13.54 0.25 -1.04
N ALA A 106 12.79 0.91 -0.16
CA ALA A 106 13.11 0.94 1.27
C ALA A 106 13.08 -0.46 1.91
N LEU A 107 12.10 -1.29 1.54
CA LEU A 107 12.02 -2.67 2.03
C LEU A 107 13.20 -3.51 1.54
N ARG A 108 13.57 -3.42 0.26
CA ARG A 108 14.74 -4.10 -0.31
C ARG A 108 16.02 -3.70 0.41
N GLN A 109 16.25 -2.40 0.60
CA GLN A 109 17.43 -1.89 1.31
C GLN A 109 17.54 -2.43 2.74
N ARG A 110 16.42 -2.64 3.43
CA ARG A 110 16.40 -3.24 4.78
C ARG A 110 16.67 -4.74 4.74
N LEU A 111 16.08 -5.46 3.77
CA LEU A 111 16.32 -6.89 3.58
C LEU A 111 17.78 -7.18 3.21
N ASP A 112 18.39 -6.35 2.37
CA ASP A 112 19.79 -6.49 1.99
C ASP A 112 20.73 -6.32 3.20
N ARG A 113 20.40 -5.41 4.12
CA ARG A 113 21.15 -5.26 5.39
C ARG A 113 21.00 -6.44 6.32
N VAL A 114 19.77 -6.96 6.45
CA VAL A 114 19.53 -8.20 7.21
C VAL A 114 20.30 -9.36 6.60
N ARG A 115 20.36 -9.44 5.26
CA ARG A 115 21.14 -10.45 4.53
C ARG A 115 22.65 -10.29 4.80
N ALA A 116 23.13 -9.06 4.88
CA ALA A 116 24.50 -8.74 5.30
C ALA A 116 24.75 -8.96 6.81
N ARG A 117 23.74 -9.43 7.56
CA ARG A 117 23.74 -9.58 9.03
C ARG A 117 24.01 -8.26 9.78
N ASP A 118 23.83 -7.12 9.10
CA ASP A 118 23.91 -5.83 9.74
C ASP A 118 22.56 -5.48 10.36
N LEU A 119 22.49 -5.71 11.66
CA LEU A 119 21.34 -5.39 12.50
C LEU A 119 21.63 -4.11 13.30
N ARG A 120 22.30 -3.11 12.75
CA ARG A 120 22.42 -1.80 13.41
C ARG A 120 21.17 -0.94 13.15
N PRO A 121 20.69 -0.17 14.16
CA PRO A 121 19.57 0.75 13.96
C PRO A 121 20.02 1.84 12.99
N ASP A 122 19.24 2.04 11.94
CA ASP A 122 19.50 3.09 10.97
C ASP A 122 18.65 4.30 11.31
N THR A 123 19.28 5.20 12.06
CA THR A 123 18.68 6.47 12.46
C THR A 123 18.47 7.40 11.27
N THR A 124 19.28 7.27 10.21
CA THR A 124 19.21 8.12 9.01
C THR A 124 18.01 7.80 8.11
N ALA A 125 17.67 6.52 7.90
CA ALA A 125 16.56 6.15 7.02
C ALA A 125 15.17 6.35 7.65
N THR A 126 15.08 6.44 8.97
CA THR A 126 13.78 6.48 9.69
C THR A 126 13.20 7.90 9.77
N ALA A 127 14.04 8.94 9.60
CA ALA A 127 13.62 10.32 9.82
C ALA A 127 12.75 10.93 8.69
N HIS A 128 12.81 10.40 7.46
CA HIS A 128 12.21 11.06 6.29
C HIS A 128 11.11 10.25 5.59
N MET A 129 10.85 9.01 6.00
CA MET A 129 9.84 8.18 5.33
C MET A 129 8.52 8.11 6.11
N PRO A 130 7.37 8.29 5.42
CA PRO A 130 6.07 8.09 6.04
C PRO A 130 5.95 6.66 6.57
N ALA A 131 5.40 6.52 7.77
CA ALA A 131 5.31 5.27 8.52
C ALA A 131 4.42 4.24 7.79
N HIS A 132 4.99 3.49 6.85
CA HIS A 132 4.28 2.40 6.20
C HIS A 132 4.27 1.18 7.13
N ARG A 133 3.09 0.60 7.36
CA ARG A 133 2.89 -0.54 8.27
C ARG A 133 3.87 -1.72 8.04
N LEU A 134 4.18 -2.07 6.80
CA LEU A 134 5.14 -3.12 6.46
C LEU A 134 6.57 -2.78 6.94
N LEU A 135 6.98 -1.52 6.82
CA LEU A 135 8.27 -1.05 7.30
C LEU A 135 8.33 -1.11 8.84
N THR A 136 7.25 -0.71 9.51
CA THR A 136 7.13 -0.81 10.98
C THR A 136 7.17 -2.26 11.46
N VAL A 137 6.45 -3.18 10.80
CA VAL A 137 6.50 -4.62 11.13
C VAL A 137 7.90 -5.18 10.92
N THR A 138 8.58 -4.75 9.84
CA THR A 138 9.96 -5.18 9.56
C THR A 138 10.93 -4.64 10.62
N GLU A 139 10.77 -3.40 11.07
CA GLU A 139 11.55 -2.82 12.17
C GLU A 139 11.32 -3.55 13.49
N GLN A 140 10.07 -3.84 13.83
CA GLN A 140 9.71 -4.59 15.04
C GLN A 140 10.35 -5.99 15.01
N TRP A 141 10.30 -6.66 13.86
CA TRP A 141 10.94 -7.96 13.67
C TRP A 141 12.48 -7.87 13.76
N ILE A 142 13.10 -6.86 13.16
CA ILE A 142 14.55 -6.64 13.28
C ILE A 142 14.93 -6.37 14.75
N ALA A 143 14.14 -5.59 15.46
CA ALA A 143 14.38 -5.28 16.88
C ALA A 143 14.26 -6.54 17.76
N SER A 144 13.26 -7.39 17.52
CA SER A 144 13.11 -8.65 18.26
C SER A 144 14.27 -9.61 17.95
N GLU A 145 14.71 -9.70 16.70
CA GLU A 145 15.84 -10.56 16.34
C GLU A 145 17.17 -10.10 16.97
N ARG A 146 17.39 -8.77 17.10
CA ARG A 146 18.55 -8.23 17.85
C ARG A 146 18.53 -8.66 19.30
N GLN A 147 17.40 -8.55 19.97
CA GLN A 147 17.26 -8.99 21.37
C GLN A 147 17.56 -10.48 21.50
N ARG A 148 17.09 -11.30 20.54
CA ARG A 148 17.36 -12.74 20.52
C ARG A 148 18.86 -13.04 20.35
N LEU A 149 19.55 -12.33 19.47
CA LEU A 149 21.00 -12.50 19.29
C LEU A 149 21.81 -12.01 20.49
N ALA A 150 21.40 -10.91 21.13
CA ALA A 150 22.03 -10.42 22.36
C ALA A 150 21.92 -11.45 23.49
N ALA A 151 20.73 -12.01 23.72
CA ALA A 151 20.51 -13.05 24.72
C ALA A 151 21.31 -14.33 24.43
N ALA A 152 21.40 -14.74 23.16
CA ALA A 152 22.21 -15.89 22.76
C ALA A 152 23.71 -15.66 22.99
N ARG A 153 24.22 -14.45 22.71
CA ARG A 153 25.61 -14.07 22.99
C ARG A 153 25.90 -14.07 24.48
N GLU A 154 25.02 -13.50 25.30
CA GLU A 154 25.18 -13.50 26.76
C GLU A 154 25.23 -14.93 27.32
N ALA A 155 24.35 -15.81 26.85
CA ALA A 155 24.38 -17.23 27.22
C ALA A 155 25.69 -17.92 26.81
N ALA A 156 26.20 -17.66 25.60
CA ALA A 156 27.47 -18.20 25.12
C ALA A 156 28.67 -17.70 25.93
N VAL A 157 28.69 -16.43 26.33
CA VAL A 157 29.73 -15.87 27.20
C VAL A 157 29.70 -16.55 28.55
N ARG A 158 28.53 -16.67 29.20
CA ARG A 158 28.38 -17.36 30.50
C ARG A 158 28.90 -18.80 30.46
N LEU A 159 28.61 -19.52 29.37
CA LEU A 159 29.11 -20.88 29.14
C LEU A 159 30.63 -20.94 29.01
N THR A 160 31.23 -19.95 28.34
CA THR A 160 32.69 -19.90 28.11
C THR A 160 33.45 -19.44 29.34
N SER A 161 32.85 -18.60 30.17
CA SER A 161 33.42 -18.10 31.43
C SER A 161 33.21 -19.05 32.62
N ALA A 162 32.38 -20.09 32.46
CA ALA A 162 32.21 -21.12 33.48
C ALA A 162 33.48 -21.99 33.54
N PRO A 163 33.98 -22.35 34.73
CA PRO A 163 35.10 -23.28 34.87
C PRO A 163 34.78 -24.60 34.15
N PRO A 164 35.78 -25.31 33.58
CA PRO A 164 35.54 -26.51 32.78
C PRO A 164 34.68 -27.48 33.58
N PRO A 165 33.49 -27.85 33.06
CA PRO A 165 32.59 -28.72 33.81
C PRO A 165 33.26 -30.07 33.98
N GLY A 166 33.30 -30.57 35.21
CA GLY A 166 33.53 -31.98 35.46
C GLY A 166 32.35 -32.79 34.89
N ASN A 167 32.38 -33.10 33.59
CA ASN A 167 31.58 -34.05 32.80
C ASN A 167 30.04 -34.11 32.98
N THR A 168 29.41 -33.38 33.91
CA THR A 168 28.04 -33.67 34.40
C THR A 168 27.01 -32.58 34.04
N ASP A 169 27.43 -31.34 33.78
CA ASP A 169 26.48 -30.20 33.67
C ASP A 169 26.18 -29.72 32.24
N VAL A 170 26.81 -30.32 31.24
CA VAL A 170 26.62 -29.94 29.81
C VAL A 170 25.16 -30.09 29.35
N PRO A 171 24.41 -31.16 29.71
CA PRO A 171 23.01 -31.32 29.30
C PRO A 171 22.09 -30.24 29.89
N GLU A 172 22.31 -29.87 31.15
CA GLU A 172 21.47 -28.90 31.87
C GLU A 172 21.69 -27.48 31.34
N LEU A 173 22.92 -27.15 30.97
CA LEU A 173 23.30 -25.91 30.30
C LEU A 173 22.69 -25.80 28.89
N LEU A 174 22.67 -26.89 28.12
CA LEU A 174 22.02 -26.96 26.81
C LEU A 174 20.50 -26.77 26.92
N ASP A 175 19.88 -27.37 27.93
CA ASP A 175 18.45 -27.20 28.20
C ASP A 175 18.10 -25.80 28.71
N ALA A 176 18.96 -25.16 29.49
CA ALA A 176 18.82 -23.75 29.87
C ALA A 176 18.89 -22.83 28.64
N ALA A 177 19.84 -23.06 27.73
CA ALA A 177 19.95 -22.32 26.47
C ALA A 177 18.72 -22.55 25.55
N HIS A 178 18.24 -23.78 25.42
CA HIS A 178 17.03 -24.12 24.67
C HIS A 178 15.77 -23.47 25.27
N ARG A 179 15.66 -23.41 26.60
CA ARG A 179 14.57 -22.73 27.31
C ARG A 179 14.60 -21.22 27.09
N ALA A 180 15.78 -20.59 27.11
CA ALA A 180 15.93 -19.16 26.80
C ALA A 180 15.51 -18.85 25.35
N LEU A 181 15.96 -19.66 24.38
CA LEU A 181 15.56 -19.56 22.96
C LEU A 181 14.06 -19.76 22.74
N ARG A 182 13.42 -20.65 23.50
CA ARG A 182 11.96 -20.88 23.45
C ARG A 182 11.15 -19.74 24.07
N ARG A 183 11.62 -19.10 25.15
CA ARG A 183 10.93 -17.94 25.75
C ARG A 183 10.89 -16.75 24.80
N GLY A 184 12.00 -16.46 24.10
CA GLY A 184 12.01 -15.43 23.06
C GLY A 184 11.02 -15.68 21.92
N ARG A 185 10.65 -16.94 21.65
CA ARG A 185 9.66 -17.33 20.62
C ARG A 185 8.20 -17.17 21.04
N ARG A 186 7.91 -17.09 22.35
CA ARG A 186 6.55 -16.94 22.88
C ARG A 186 6.12 -15.48 23.02
N ALA A 187 7.07 -14.57 23.26
CA ALA A 187 6.83 -13.13 23.30
C ALA A 187 6.42 -12.55 21.92
N ASP A 188 6.74 -13.25 20.82
CA ASP A 188 6.47 -12.85 19.44
C ASP A 188 5.05 -13.23 18.95
N ARG A 189 4.21 -13.83 19.82
CA ARG A 189 2.85 -14.31 19.48
C ARG A 189 1.71 -13.54 20.17
N THR A 190 2.03 -12.61 21.05
CA THR A 190 1.09 -11.71 21.74
C THR A 190 1.19 -10.33 21.13
#